data_AF-A0A7X0EF61-F1
#
_entry.id   AF-A0A7X0EF61-F1
#
_cell.length_a   1.000
_cell.length_b   1.000
_cell.length_c   1.000
_cell.angle_alpha   90.00
_cell.angle_beta   90.00
_cell.angle_gamma   90.00
#
_symmetry.space_group_name_H-M   'P 1'
#
loop_
_entity.id
_entity.type
_entity.pdbx_description
1 polymer ?
#
loop_
_entity_poly.entity_id
_entity_poly.type
_entity_poly.pdbx_seq_one_letter_code
_entity_poly.pdbx_strand_id
1 'polypeptide(L)' 'MARFGGGCPRWTVHQAFRNPGQILTQLMRMPDNCRLCTRLDCTQRAFPPLNHRLVVDENIRGLSSYIGPPTG' A
#
# COMPACT_ATOMS: atom_id res chain seq x y z
N MET A 1 10.95 -8.54 -18.24
CA MET A 1 11.52 -7.97 -16.99
C MET A 1 10.38 -7.31 -16.24
N ALA A 2 10.00 -7.80 -15.07
CA ALA A 2 8.91 -7.24 -14.27
C ALA A 2 9.33 -5.86 -13.72
N ARG A 3 9.04 -4.80 -14.48
CA ARG A 3 9.46 -3.43 -14.14
C ARG A 3 8.70 -2.90 -12.92
N PHE A 4 7.50 -3.45 -12.68
CA PHE A 4 6.65 -3.08 -11.56
C PHE A 4 5.90 -4.32 -11.06
N GLY A 5 6.01 -4.56 -9.75
CA GLY A 5 5.49 -5.74 -9.08
C GLY A 5 6.31 -5.99 -7.82
N GLY A 6 5.94 -5.34 -6.72
CA GLY A 6 6.62 -5.50 -5.43
C GLY A 6 6.37 -4.40 -4.41
N GLY A 7 5.82 -3.26 -4.85
CA GLY A 7 5.71 -2.06 -4.03
C GLY A 7 4.58 -2.05 -3.00
N CYS A 8 3.79 -3.11 -2.90
CA CYS A 8 2.74 -3.20 -1.88
C CYS A 8 3.25 -4.02 -0.68
N PRO A 9 3.48 -3.40 0.49
CA PRO A 9 3.99 -4.11 1.68
C PRO A 9 3.00 -5.13 2.26
N ARG A 10 1.74 -5.14 1.79
CA ARG A 10 0.77 -6.20 2.13
C ARG A 10 1.06 -7.52 1.40
N TRP A 11 1.98 -7.54 0.44
CA TRP A 11 2.34 -8.77 -0.23
C TRP A 11 3.05 -9.71 0.72
N THR A 12 2.64 -10.98 0.63
CA THR A 12 3.16 -12.09 1.43
C THR A 12 4.68 -12.21 1.40
N VAL A 13 5.35 -11.78 0.31
CA VAL A 13 6.82 -11.71 0.23
C VAL A 13 7.44 -10.88 1.37
N HIS A 14 6.78 -9.80 1.80
CA HIS A 14 7.23 -8.97 2.93
C HIS A 14 6.91 -9.57 4.30
N GLN A 15 6.10 -10.63 4.36
CA GLN A 15 5.80 -11.38 5.58
C GLN A 15 6.59 -12.69 5.69
N ALA A 16 7.19 -13.16 4.59
CA ALA A 16 7.97 -14.40 4.56
C ALA A 16 9.10 -14.39 5.61
N PHE A 17 9.77 -13.26 5.79
CA PHE A 17 10.85 -13.13 6.78
C PHE A 17 10.37 -13.12 8.24
N ARG A 18 9.07 -12.90 8.49
CA ARG A 18 8.49 -12.98 9.84
C ARG A 18 8.02 -14.39 10.21
N ASN A 19 7.86 -15.29 9.23
CA ASN A 19 7.37 -16.66 9.45
C ASN A 19 8.29 -17.67 8.77
N PRO A 20 9.52 -17.88 9.30
CA PRO A 20 10.45 -18.86 8.74
C PRO A 20 9.84 -20.27 8.79
N GLY A 21 10.01 -21.04 7.72
CA GLY A 21 9.53 -22.43 7.62
C GLY A 21 8.08 -22.59 7.16
N GLN A 22 7.33 -21.50 6.93
CA GLN A 22 5.98 -21.55 6.36
C GLN A 22 5.95 -21.09 4.90
N ILE A 23 5.25 -21.85 4.05
CA ILE A 23 5.00 -21.47 2.66
C ILE A 23 3.72 -20.65 2.62
N LEU A 24 3.86 -19.34 2.48
CA LEU A 24 2.72 -18.41 2.41
C LEU A 24 2.36 -18.15 0.94
N THR A 25 1.09 -18.35 0.56
CA THR A 25 0.59 -18.16 -0.82
C THR A 25 -0.38 -16.97 -0.90
N GLN A 26 -0.35 -16.22 -2.01
CA GLN A 26 -1.25 -15.10 -2.21
C GLN A 26 -1.64 -14.91 -3.68
N LEU A 27 -2.94 -14.80 -3.94
CA LEU A 27 -3.47 -14.32 -5.22
C LEU A 27 -3.23 -12.82 -5.32
N MET A 28 -2.35 -12.42 -6.24
CA MET A 28 -2.02 -11.01 -6.45
C MET A 28 -3.02 -10.36 -7.40
N ARG A 29 -3.77 -9.38 -6.90
CA ARG A 29 -4.43 -8.37 -7.75
C ARG A 29 -3.55 -7.12 -7.71
N MET A 30 -2.74 -6.92 -8.74
CA MET A 30 -1.78 -5.81 -8.83
C MET A 30 -2.52 -4.48 -9.11
N PRO A 31 -2.35 -3.49 -8.24
CA PRO A 31 -1.68 -2.26 -8.60
C PRO A 31 -0.21 -2.45 -8.24
N ASP A 32 0.61 -2.36 -9.26
CA ASP A 32 2.02 -2.66 -9.35
C ASP A 32 2.91 -1.81 -8.41
N ASN A 33 2.41 -0.69 -7.87
CA ASN A 33 3.10 0.12 -6.87
C ASN A 33 2.12 0.97 -6.01
N CYS A 34 2.57 1.45 -4.84
CA CYS A 34 1.77 2.33 -3.97
C CYS A 34 1.29 3.58 -4.72
N ARG A 35 2.10 4.12 -5.64
CA ARG A 35 1.78 5.32 -6.42
C ARG A 35 0.61 5.13 -7.39
N LEU A 36 0.41 3.92 -7.91
CA LEU A 36 -0.65 3.55 -8.86
C LEU A 36 -1.82 2.84 -8.16
N CYS A 37 -1.66 2.50 -6.89
CA CYS A 37 -2.76 1.96 -6.09
C CYS A 37 -3.86 3.02 -5.93
N THR A 38 -5.05 2.71 -6.45
CA THR A 38 -6.24 3.58 -6.42
C THR A 38 -6.91 3.68 -5.06
N ARG A 39 -6.57 2.79 -4.10
CA ARG A 39 -7.17 2.80 -2.75
C ARG A 39 -6.62 3.93 -1.89
N LEU A 40 -7.45 4.87 -1.46
CA LEU A 40 -7.03 5.99 -0.60
C LEU A 40 -6.89 5.57 0.87
N ASP A 41 -7.72 4.62 1.33
CA ASP A 41 -7.67 4.03 2.68
C ASP A 41 -6.79 2.77 2.75
N CYS A 42 -5.48 2.93 2.52
CA CYS A 42 -4.53 1.83 2.66
C CYS A 42 -3.59 2.07 3.85
N THR A 43 -3.77 1.32 4.94
CA THR A 43 -3.00 1.47 6.19
C THR A 43 -1.50 1.21 6.04
N GLN A 44 -1.10 0.42 5.04
CA GLN A 44 0.31 0.10 4.77
C GLN A 44 0.86 0.90 3.58
N ARG A 45 0.22 2.02 3.22
CA ARG A 45 0.68 2.87 2.11
C ARG A 45 2.00 3.55 2.48
N ALA A 46 3.04 3.27 1.69
CA ALA A 46 4.38 3.83 1.88
C ALA A 46 4.65 5.09 1.06
N PHE A 47 3.89 5.33 -0.02
CA PHE A 47 4.07 6.46 -0.93
C PHE A 47 2.74 7.12 -1.34
N PRO A 48 2.75 8.42 -1.67
CA PRO A 48 1.56 9.13 -2.13
C PRO A 48 1.07 8.60 -3.50
N PRO A 49 -0.25 8.66 -3.78
CA PRO A 49 -0.78 8.30 -5.09
C PRO A 49 -0.38 9.31 -6.17
N LEU A 50 -0.12 8.83 -7.39
CA LEU A 50 0.09 9.66 -8.58
C LEU A 50 -1.24 10.14 -9.17
N ASN A 51 -2.27 9.27 -9.16
CA ASN A 51 -3.56 9.54 -9.80
C ASN A 51 -4.58 10.20 -8.85
N HIS A 52 -4.14 10.69 -7.70
CA HIS A 52 -5.02 11.37 -6.75
C HIS A 52 -4.30 12.52 -6.07
N ARG A 53 -5.05 13.56 -5.71
CA ARG A 53 -4.52 14.72 -5.01
C ARG A 53 -4.25 14.37 -3.56
N LEU A 54 -3.01 14.54 -3.11
CA LEU A 54 -2.68 14.43 -1.69
C LEU A 54 -3.30 15.63 -0.96
N VAL A 55 -4.21 15.36 -0.03
CA VAL A 55 -4.77 16.34 0.90
C VAL A 55 -4.15 16.07 2.25
N VAL A 56 -3.30 16.98 2.72
CA VAL A 56 -2.75 16.94 4.08
C VAL A 56 -3.55 17.93 4.90
N ASP A 57 -4.27 17.42 5.90
CA ASP A 57 -4.94 18.23 6.89
C ASP A 57 -4.20 18.04 8.22
N GLU A 58 -3.72 19.15 8.78
CA GLU A 58 -2.90 19.17 10.00
C GLU A 58 -3.72 18.85 11.27
N ASN A 59 -5.03 19.08 11.21
CA ASN A 59 -5.94 18.88 12.33
C ASN A 59 -6.40 17.43 12.46
N ILE A 60 -6.09 16.58 11.47
CA ILE A 60 -6.37 15.15 11.50
C ILE A 60 -5.09 14.34 11.72
N ARG A 61 -5.10 13.49 12.76
CA ARG A 61 -4.02 12.52 13.01
C ARG A 61 -4.45 11.16 12.48
N GLY A 62 -4.01 10.82 11.26
CA GLY A 62 -4.22 9.51 10.66
C GLY A 62 -3.11 8.51 10.98
N LEU A 63 -3.35 7.22 10.69
CA LEU A 63 -2.35 6.14 10.79
C LEU A 63 -1.11 6.36 9.89
N SER A 64 -1.23 7.16 8.84
CA SER A 64 -0.16 7.53 7.91
C SER A 64 -0.51 8.85 7.21
N SER A 65 0.50 9.63 6.82
CA SER A 65 0.35 10.91 6.12
C SER A 65 -0.20 10.81 4.69
N TYR A 66 -0.33 9.59 4.15
CA TYR A 66 -0.80 9.34 2.78
C TYR A 66 -2.17 8.68 2.71
N ILE A 67 -2.85 8.53 3.83
CA ILE A 67 -4.23 8.04 3.87
C ILE A 67 -5.14 9.22 3.53
N GLY A 68 -6.00 9.06 2.54
CA GLY A 68 -6.99 10.08 2.20
C GLY A 68 -8.06 10.18 3.29
N PRO A 69 -8.80 11.30 3.38
CA PRO A 69 -9.97 11.35 4.25
C PRO A 69 -10.93 10.21 3.84
N PRO A 70 -11.53 9.47 4.79
CA PRO A 70 -12.44 8.38 4.47
C PRO A 70 -13.62 8.97 3.70
N THR A 71 -13.67 8.71 2.40
CA THR A 71 -14.85 9.01 1.59
C THR A 71 -15.96 8.10 2.08
N GLY A 72 -16.98 8.69 2.71
CA GLY A 72 -18.31 8.07 2.77
C GLY A 72 -18.89 7.96 1.37
#